data_AF-A0A9D2T4A5-F1
#
_entry.id   AF-A0A9D2T4A5-F1
#
_cell.length_a   1.000
_cell.length_b   1.000
_cell.length_c   1.000
_cell.angle_alpha   90.00
_cell.angle_beta   90.00
_cell.angle_gamma   90.00
#
_symmetry.space_group_name_H-M   'P 1'
#
loop_
_entity.id
_entity.type
_entity.pdbx_description
1 polymer ?
#
loop_
_entity_poly.entity_id
_entity_poly.type
_entity_poly.pdbx_seq_one_letter_code
_entity_poly.pdbx_strand_id
1 'polypeptide(L)' 'MRKCIRCGSEMKEDCAVKIEGAGYGIILSSDESKLFGGRIGNPKVAICPKCGEVSIYLDDVTKLS' A
#
# COMPACT_ATOMS: atom_id res chain seq x y z
N MET A 1 -2.43 6.09 -13.90
CA MET A 1 -1.46 6.87 -13.11
C MET A 1 -2.17 7.60 -11.99
N ARG A 2 -1.86 7.26 -10.74
CA ARG A 2 -2.50 7.82 -9.54
C ARG A 2 -2.19 9.31 -9.40
N LYS A 3 -3.20 10.11 -9.04
CA LYS A 3 -3.06 11.54 -8.75
C LYS A 3 -3.01 11.75 -7.24
N CYS A 4 -2.11 12.62 -6.79
CA CYS A 4 -1.97 12.95 -5.38
C CYS A 4 -3.23 13.70 -4.89
N ILE A 5 -3.87 13.18 -3.84
CA ILE A 5 -5.09 13.78 -3.27
C ILE A 5 -4.84 15.15 -2.63
N ARG A 6 -3.57 15.47 -2.29
CA ARG A 6 -3.21 16.74 -1.64
C ARG A 6 -2.92 17.86 -2.64
N CYS A 7 -2.22 17.56 -3.73
CA CYS A 7 -1.73 18.60 -4.66
C CYS A 7 -1.99 18.30 -6.14
N GLY A 8 -2.71 17.23 -6.47
CA GLY A 8 -3.16 16.89 -7.83
C GLY A 8 -2.07 16.38 -8.78
N SER A 9 -0.79 16.40 -8.40
CA SER A 9 0.31 15.93 -9.25
C SER A 9 0.29 14.41 -9.42
N GLU A 10 0.92 13.94 -10.48
CA GLU A 10 1.12 12.50 -10.70
C GLU A 10 2.04 11.92 -9.63
N MET A 11 1.66 10.75 -9.14
CA MET A 11 2.42 10.03 -8.12
C MET A 11 3.38 9.04 -8.78
N LYS A 12 4.54 8.83 -8.16
CA LYS A 12 5.44 7.73 -8.50
C LYS A 12 4.84 6.44 -7.94
N GLU A 13 4.46 5.52 -8.81
CA GLU A 13 3.95 4.19 -8.45
C GLU A 13 5.11 3.21 -8.23
N ASP A 14 4.78 1.94 -7.99
CA ASP A 14 5.75 0.84 -7.74
C ASP A 14 6.76 1.11 -6.62
N CYS A 15 6.36 1.92 -5.65
CA CYS A 15 7.10 2.10 -4.40
C CYS A 15 6.74 0.96 -3.43
N ALA A 16 7.54 0.81 -2.37
CA ALA A 16 7.29 -0.19 -1.33
C ALA A 16 7.61 0.35 0.06
N VAL A 17 6.79 0.02 1.04
CA VAL A 17 7.14 0.16 2.46
C VAL A 17 7.97 -1.06 2.85
N LYS A 18 9.19 -0.82 3.31
CA LYS A 18 10.12 -1.85 3.79
C LYS A 18 10.44 -1.59 5.25
N ILE A 19 10.57 -2.66 6.02
CA ILE A 19 11.08 -2.59 7.40
C ILE A 19 12.59 -2.79 7.32
N GLU A 20 13.35 -1.82 7.83
CA GLU A 20 14.81 -1.91 7.86
C GLU A 20 15.28 -3.11 8.68
N GLY A 21 16.28 -3.85 8.18
CA GLY A 21 16.78 -5.07 8.82
C GLY A 21 15.87 -6.30 8.68
N ALA A 22 14.68 -6.17 8.09
CA ALA A 22 13.80 -7.30 7.80
C ALA A 22 13.75 -7.61 6.30
N GLY A 23 13.73 -8.89 5.95
CA GLY A 23 13.60 -9.36 4.56
C GLY A 23 12.16 -9.33 4.02
N TYR A 24 11.19 -8.93 4.83
CA TYR A 24 9.77 -8.94 4.49
C TYR A 24 9.14 -7.54 4.59
N GLY A 25 8.13 -7.29 3.76
CA GLY A 25 7.32 -6.07 3.78
C GLY A 25 6.10 -6.18 4.69
N ILE A 26 5.20 -5.19 4.61
CA ILE A 26 3.90 -5.21 5.27
C ILE A 26 2.88 -6.04 4.46
N ILE A 27 1.99 -6.75 5.14
CA ILE A 27 0.87 -7.51 4.55
C ILE A 27 -0.43 -6.95 5.12
N LEU A 28 -1.46 -6.81 4.27
CA LEU A 28 -2.80 -6.44 4.72
C LEU A 28 -3.61 -7.70 5.08
N SER A 29 -4.36 -7.62 6.19
CA SER A 29 -5.32 -8.64 6.63
C SER A 29 -6.73 -8.05 6.65
N SER A 30 -7.73 -8.85 6.26
CA SER A 30 -9.16 -8.52 6.40
C SER A 30 -9.71 -8.87 7.79
N ASP A 31 -8.93 -9.56 8.61
CA ASP A 31 -9.31 -10.01 9.95
C ASP A 31 -8.11 -9.87 10.89
N GLU A 32 -8.20 -8.96 11.86
CA GLU A 32 -7.14 -8.71 12.84
C GLU A 32 -6.91 -9.92 13.76
N SER A 33 -7.95 -10.71 14.01
CA SER A 33 -7.88 -11.86 14.93
C SER A 33 -7.13 -13.06 14.36
N LYS A 34 -6.87 -13.07 13.04
CA LYS A 34 -6.23 -14.18 12.34
C LYS A 34 -4.81 -13.80 11.91
N LEU A 35 -3.82 -14.43 12.55
CA LEU A 35 -2.41 -14.24 12.21
C LEU A 35 -2.03 -14.71 10.78
N PHE A 36 -2.74 -15.73 10.27
CA PHE A 36 -2.42 -16.36 8.98
C PHE A 36 -3.61 -16.50 8.02
N GLY A 37 -4.85 -16.45 8.52
CA GLY A 37 -6.06 -16.40 7.69
C GLY A 37 -6.44 -14.95 7.37
N GLY A 38 -7.09 -14.70 6.24
CA GLY A 38 -7.54 -13.34 5.88
C GLY A 38 -6.47 -12.45 5.23
N ARG A 39 -5.32 -13.01 4.83
CA ARG A 39 -4.30 -12.25 4.09
C ARG A 39 -4.83 -11.80 2.74
N ILE A 40 -4.93 -10.49 2.57
CA ILE A 40 -5.38 -9.84 1.35
C ILE A 40 -4.23 -9.77 0.33
N GLY A 41 -3.01 -9.55 0.84
CA GLY A 41 -1.78 -9.52 0.05
C GLY A 41 -0.90 -8.32 0.41
N ASN A 42 0.09 -8.07 -0.45
CA ASN A 42 0.98 -6.93 -0.31
C ASN A 42 0.27 -5.68 -0.85
N PRO A 43 0.22 -4.57 -0.10
CA PRO A 43 -0.31 -3.33 -0.63
C PRO A 43 0.62 -2.75 -1.69
N LYS A 44 0.04 -2.02 -2.63
CA LYS A 44 0.78 -1.11 -3.52
C LYS A 44 1.02 0.21 -2.82
N VAL A 45 2.13 0.86 -3.18
CA VAL A 45 2.50 2.16 -2.65
C VAL A 45 2.81 3.12 -3.79
N ALA A 46 2.26 4.32 -3.68
CA ALA A 46 2.60 5.44 -4.54
C ALA A 46 3.00 6.64 -3.70
N ILE A 47 4.02 7.39 -4.14
CA ILE A 47 4.54 8.55 -3.42
C ILE A 47 4.46 9.78 -4.32
N CYS A 48 3.91 10.87 -3.79
CA CYS A 48 3.88 12.14 -4.49
C CYS A 48 5.28 12.78 -4.48
N PRO A 49 5.92 13.00 -5.64
CA PRO A 49 7.25 13.61 -5.69
C PRO A 49 7.24 15.12 -5.35
N LYS A 50 6.06 15.75 -5.33
CA LYS A 50 5.93 17.19 -5.09
C LYS A 50 5.74 17.54 -3.61
N CYS A 51 4.90 16.80 -2.90
CA CYS A 51 4.53 17.12 -1.50
C CYS A 51 4.77 15.98 -0.51
N GLY A 52 5.25 14.82 -0.96
CA GLY A 52 5.59 13.70 -0.08
C GLY A 52 4.40 12.85 0.41
N GLU A 53 3.16 13.15 0.02
CA GLU A 53 2.00 12.30 0.35
C GLU A 53 2.25 10.86 -0.10
N VAL A 54 2.06 9.91 0.82
CA VAL A 54 2.20 8.47 0.59
C VAL A 54 0.81 7.85 0.53
N SER A 55 0.49 7.19 -0.58
CA SER A 55 -0.72 6.38 -0.72
C SER A 55 -0.36 4.91 -0.61
N ILE A 56 -1.04 4.19 0.29
CA ILE A 56 -0.99 2.73 0.42
C ILE A 56 -2.38 2.21 0.04
N TYR A 57 -2.46 1.28 -0.91
CA TYR A 57 -3.74 0.83 -1.47
C TYR A 57 -3.68 -0.60 -2.02
N LEU A 58 -4.86 -1.16 -2.30
CA LEU A 58 -5.04 -2.43 -3.00
C LEU A 58 -5.59 -2.15 -4.40
N ASP A 59 -5.04 -2.82 -5.41
CA ASP A 59 -5.61 -2.79 -6.76
C ASP A 59 -6.82 -3.72 -6.87
N ASP A 60 -6.72 -4.89 -6.24
CA ASP A 60 -7.79 -5.89 -6.19
C ASP A 60 -8.44 -5.86 -4.81
N VAL A 61 -9.67 -5.36 -4.78
CA VAL A 61 -10.51 -5.25 -3.57
C VAL A 61 -11.43 -6.44 -3.38
N THR A 62 -11.45 -7.43 -4.29
CA THR A 62 -12.35 -8.60 -4.19
C THR A 62 -12.09 -9.45 -2.95
N LYS A 63 -10.86 -9.38 -2.42
CA LYS A 63 -10.46 -10.07 -1.19
C LYS A 63 -10.92 -9.38 0.10
N LEU A 64 -11.57 -8.22 0.00
CA LEU A 64 -12.23 -7.53 1.13
C LEU A 64 -13.68 -8.00 1.35
N SER A 65 -14.30 -8.65 0.36
CA SER A 65 -15.70 -9.06 0.36
C SER A 65 -15.90 -10.56 0.56
#